data_AF-A0A928T7Y8-F1
#
_entry.id   AF-A0A928T7Y8-F1
#
_cell.length_a   1.000
_cell.length_b   1.000
_cell.length_c   1.000
_cell.angle_alpha   90.00
_cell.angle_beta   90.00
_cell.angle_gamma   90.00
#
_symmetry.space_group_name_H-M   'P 1'
#
loop_
_entity.id
_entity.type
_entity.pdbx_description
1 polymer ?
#
loop_
_entity_poly.entity_id
_entity_poly.type
_entity_poly.pdbx_seq_one_letter_code
_entity_poly.pdbx_strand_id
1 'polypeptide(L)'
;MKPRLILLAALLSSSQTFAQGSLTPPPGPPVASMKTLDQIEPRIDLATVATDANNRFVISQPGCYYLSSNIAATGKNGIAIHVDNVSIDLGGFSLIGDGTANRQGIFSSVAVKNIRVSRGTIRGFAGSGITLNGSRDVRLDDLTISDNGVNGVHSGDETLVSRCIMRDNAAHGIWTETRSVISHCAVVDSGLVGIRVAQKSQVRNCVADSNGSMGINILAHGLVADTSVSGNGGAGIFGGNFLICRDCVSNDNGGHGFQLSSHVLVSSCVAAGNQQHGFQILDGVLTGCSATANYYDGISLATGIVKNCHCVGNGAGAGVTSGAGISTNAGCRIEGNVCSGNDIGIAAQGGLFISNLSHNNTGGGNPSANYHTGGSSTNLGPVVNASTATNPASNFSLP
;
A
#
# COMPACT_ATOMS: atom_id res chain seq x y z
N MET A 1 34.51 -94.32 46.78
CA MET A 1 33.94 -92.97 46.94
C MET A 1 33.51 -92.48 45.56
N LYS A 2 32.28 -91.96 45.43
CA LYS A 2 31.52 -91.79 44.17
C LYS A 2 32.11 -90.70 43.26
N PRO A 3 32.29 -90.91 41.93
CA PRO A 3 32.49 -89.80 41.01
C PRO A 3 31.13 -89.30 40.51
N ARG A 4 30.94 -87.98 40.62
CA ARG A 4 29.72 -87.24 40.30
C ARG A 4 29.57 -87.07 38.78
N LEU A 5 28.43 -87.46 38.23
CA LEU A 5 28.01 -87.15 36.86
C LEU A 5 27.46 -85.70 36.87
N ILE A 6 28.15 -84.77 36.23
CA ILE A 6 27.69 -83.39 36.04
C ILE A 6 26.96 -83.34 34.70
N LEU A 7 25.62 -83.25 34.74
CA LEU A 7 24.78 -83.02 33.55
C LEU A 7 24.61 -81.50 33.38
N LEU A 8 25.21 -80.95 32.33
CA LEU A 8 25.10 -79.55 31.94
C LEU A 8 23.76 -79.34 31.21
N ALA A 9 22.73 -78.91 31.93
CA ALA A 9 21.45 -78.51 31.33
C ALA A 9 21.54 -77.05 30.84
N ALA A 10 21.43 -76.86 29.54
CA ALA A 10 21.40 -75.54 28.90
C ALA A 10 20.15 -74.75 29.33
N LEU A 11 20.35 -73.55 29.89
CA LEU A 11 19.27 -72.58 30.07
C LEU A 11 18.90 -71.99 28.71
N LEU A 12 17.79 -72.46 28.12
CA LEU A 12 17.11 -71.76 27.03
C LEU A 12 16.37 -70.56 27.62
N SER A 13 16.88 -69.36 27.37
CA SER A 13 16.20 -68.10 27.63
C SER A 13 14.96 -68.03 26.72
N SER A 14 13.76 -68.14 27.30
CA SER A 14 12.51 -67.96 26.57
C SER A 14 12.38 -66.49 26.17
N SER A 15 12.62 -66.20 24.89
CA SER A 15 12.22 -64.95 24.26
C SER A 15 10.72 -64.77 24.44
N GLN A 16 10.31 -63.79 25.25
CA GLN A 16 8.92 -63.37 25.36
C GLN A 16 8.50 -62.74 24.03
N THR A 17 7.92 -63.55 23.15
CA THR A 17 7.15 -63.06 22.02
C THR A 17 5.87 -62.45 22.56
N PHE A 18 5.78 -61.13 22.59
CA PHE A 18 4.48 -60.47 22.70
C PHE A 18 3.66 -60.90 21.49
N ALA A 19 2.51 -61.54 21.73
CA ALA A 19 1.59 -61.89 20.66
C ALA A 19 1.25 -60.60 19.90
N GLN A 20 1.58 -60.54 18.60
CA GLN A 20 0.88 -59.64 17.70
C GLN A 20 -0.60 -60.00 17.80
N GLY A 21 -1.46 -58.99 17.97
CA GLY A 21 -2.90 -59.16 18.13
C GLY A 21 -3.51 -60.11 17.10
N SER A 22 -4.69 -60.65 17.42
CA SER A 22 -5.31 -61.75 16.67
C SER A 22 -5.13 -61.62 15.14
N LEU A 23 -4.53 -62.64 14.52
CA LEU A 23 -4.44 -62.75 13.06
C LEU A 23 -5.81 -63.03 12.42
N THR A 24 -6.86 -63.21 13.23
CA THR A 24 -8.23 -63.31 12.73
C THR A 24 -8.74 -61.90 12.42
N PRO A 25 -9.02 -61.56 11.15
CA PRO A 25 -9.71 -60.33 10.83
C PRO A 25 -11.03 -60.26 11.61
N PRO A 26 -11.44 -59.10 12.14
CA PRO A 26 -12.77 -58.94 12.70
C PRO A 26 -13.83 -59.44 11.71
N PRO A 27 -14.88 -60.15 12.15
CA PRO A 27 -15.94 -60.61 11.25
C PRO A 27 -16.61 -59.41 10.57
N GLY A 28 -16.59 -59.39 9.24
CA GLY A 28 -17.24 -58.37 8.41
C GLY A 28 -16.27 -57.66 7.46
N PRO A 29 -16.75 -57.04 6.37
CA PRO A 29 -15.92 -56.17 5.54
C PRO A 29 -15.28 -55.07 6.41
N PRO A 30 -14.01 -54.70 6.17
CA PRO A 30 -13.41 -53.56 6.84
C PRO A 30 -14.31 -52.33 6.70
N VAL A 31 -14.70 -51.71 7.82
CA VAL A 31 -15.37 -50.41 7.79
C VAL A 31 -14.42 -49.39 7.14
N ALA A 32 -14.95 -48.49 6.31
CA ALA A 32 -14.17 -47.46 5.64
C ALA A 32 -13.33 -46.69 6.68
N SER A 33 -12.01 -46.90 6.66
CA SER A 33 -11.06 -46.27 7.58
C SER A 33 -10.48 -44.96 7.02
N MET A 34 -10.72 -44.69 5.73
CA MET A 34 -10.27 -43.49 5.03
C MET A 34 -11.42 -42.49 4.90
N LYS A 35 -11.11 -41.21 5.12
CA LYS A 35 -12.02 -40.11 4.76
C LYS A 35 -12.13 -40.04 3.23
N THR A 36 -13.32 -39.74 2.72
CA THR A 36 -13.48 -39.46 1.28
C THR A 36 -12.78 -38.14 0.92
N LEU A 37 -12.49 -37.91 -0.36
CA LEU A 37 -11.93 -36.64 -0.81
C LEU A 37 -12.84 -35.47 -0.40
N ASP A 38 -14.16 -35.63 -0.49
CA ASP A 38 -15.13 -34.62 -0.05
C ASP A 38 -15.10 -34.35 1.46
N GLN A 39 -14.68 -35.33 2.26
CA GLN A 39 -14.50 -35.18 3.71
C GLN A 39 -13.15 -34.52 4.08
N ILE A 40 -12.18 -34.50 3.16
CA ILE A 40 -10.87 -33.87 3.35
C ILE A 40 -10.85 -32.47 2.72
N GLU A 41 -11.48 -32.31 1.55
CA GLU A 41 -11.55 -31.12 0.71
C GLU A 41 -13.03 -30.82 0.37
N PRO A 42 -13.83 -30.29 1.30
CA PRO A 42 -15.26 -30.00 1.09
C PRO A 42 -15.51 -28.80 0.16
N ARG A 43 -14.59 -28.53 -0.78
CA ARG A 43 -14.64 -27.42 -1.72
C ARG A 43 -15.20 -27.90 -3.07
N ILE A 44 -15.86 -27.01 -3.79
CA ILE A 44 -16.52 -27.28 -5.05
C ILE A 44 -15.59 -26.87 -6.19
N ASP A 45 -15.25 -27.79 -7.10
CA ASP A 45 -14.52 -27.42 -8.32
C ASP A 45 -15.41 -26.54 -9.20
N LEU A 46 -14.93 -25.34 -9.54
CA LEU A 46 -15.63 -24.43 -10.45
C LEU A 46 -15.92 -25.09 -11.80
N ALA A 47 -15.14 -26.05 -12.26
CA ALA A 47 -15.44 -26.80 -13.49
C ALA A 47 -16.80 -27.51 -13.45
N THR A 48 -17.38 -27.74 -12.27
CA THR A 48 -18.66 -28.43 -12.07
C THR A 48 -19.85 -27.50 -11.82
N VAL A 49 -19.62 -26.20 -11.65
CA VAL A 49 -20.71 -25.24 -11.38
C VAL A 49 -21.44 -24.84 -12.67
N ALA A 50 -22.65 -24.30 -12.51
CA ALA A 50 -23.47 -23.86 -13.63
C ALA A 50 -22.78 -22.78 -14.49
N THR A 51 -23.17 -22.70 -15.76
CA THR A 51 -22.71 -21.68 -16.71
C THR A 51 -23.93 -21.05 -17.39
N ASP A 52 -23.78 -19.86 -17.97
CA ASP A 52 -24.85 -19.25 -18.78
C ASP A 52 -24.30 -18.60 -20.06
N ALA A 53 -25.14 -17.86 -20.79
CA ALA A 53 -24.77 -17.21 -22.05
C ALA A 53 -23.64 -16.17 -21.88
N ASN A 54 -23.56 -15.51 -20.73
CA ASN A 54 -22.65 -14.39 -20.47
C ASN A 54 -21.48 -14.76 -19.55
N ASN A 55 -21.59 -15.84 -18.78
CA ASN A 55 -20.68 -16.15 -17.68
C ASN A 55 -20.12 -17.58 -17.82
N ARG A 56 -18.79 -17.72 -17.68
CA ARG A 56 -18.12 -19.02 -17.75
C ARG A 56 -18.47 -19.90 -16.55
N PHE A 57 -18.68 -19.30 -15.38
CA PHE A 57 -19.16 -19.93 -14.16
C PHE A 57 -20.12 -19.02 -13.40
N VAL A 58 -21.13 -19.62 -12.76
CA VAL A 58 -22.14 -18.93 -11.96
C VAL A 58 -22.24 -19.56 -10.58
N ILE A 59 -21.87 -18.80 -9.56
CA ILE A 59 -22.00 -19.18 -8.15
C ILE A 59 -23.35 -18.65 -7.63
N SER A 60 -24.28 -19.57 -7.39
CA SER A 60 -25.64 -19.28 -6.89
C SER A 60 -25.91 -19.91 -5.53
N GLN A 61 -24.92 -20.55 -4.91
CA GLN A 61 -25.00 -21.12 -3.56
C GLN A 61 -23.77 -20.70 -2.74
N PRO A 62 -23.93 -20.36 -1.44
CA PRO A 62 -22.79 -20.14 -0.54
C PRO A 62 -21.84 -21.33 -0.53
N GLY A 63 -20.55 -21.10 -0.32
CA GLY A 63 -19.59 -22.20 -0.24
C GLY A 63 -18.14 -21.83 -0.55
N CYS A 64 -17.29 -22.84 -0.52
CA CYS A 64 -15.88 -22.74 -0.88
C CYS A 64 -15.66 -23.39 -2.25
N TYR A 65 -15.06 -22.65 -3.17
CA TYR A 65 -14.87 -23.00 -4.56
C TYR A 65 -13.38 -22.98 -4.91
N TYR A 66 -12.96 -23.77 -5.89
CA TYR A 66 -11.58 -23.74 -6.37
C TYR A 66 -11.45 -23.94 -7.88
N LEU A 67 -10.32 -23.50 -8.44
CA LEU A 67 -9.89 -23.89 -9.78
C LEU A 67 -8.96 -25.10 -9.74
N SER A 68 -9.18 -26.04 -10.67
CA SER A 68 -8.34 -27.22 -10.88
C SER A 68 -7.41 -27.11 -12.11
N SER A 69 -7.56 -26.04 -12.90
CA SER A 69 -6.73 -25.75 -14.07
C SER A 69 -6.84 -24.28 -14.49
N ASN A 70 -6.00 -23.84 -15.43
CA ASN A 70 -6.15 -22.53 -16.06
C ASN A 70 -7.45 -22.48 -16.88
N ILE A 71 -8.22 -21.41 -16.75
CA ILE A 71 -9.51 -21.22 -17.43
C ILE A 71 -9.44 -20.04 -18.40
N ALA A 72 -9.75 -20.30 -19.67
CA ALA A 72 -10.07 -19.25 -20.63
C ALA A 72 -11.57 -18.94 -20.61
N ALA A 73 -11.93 -17.67 -20.42
CA ALA A 73 -13.29 -17.15 -20.42
C ALA A 73 -13.63 -16.47 -21.76
N THR A 74 -13.27 -17.08 -22.89
CA THR A 74 -13.53 -16.53 -24.23
C THR A 74 -15.02 -16.29 -24.42
N GLY A 75 -15.39 -15.10 -24.89
CA GLY A 75 -16.80 -14.79 -25.13
C GLY A 75 -17.61 -14.45 -23.87
N LYS A 76 -17.02 -14.48 -22.66
CA LYS A 76 -17.77 -14.45 -21.40
C LYS A 76 -17.06 -13.69 -20.28
N ASN A 77 -17.81 -13.29 -19.25
CA ASN A 77 -17.22 -13.02 -17.94
C ASN A 77 -16.66 -14.33 -17.35
N GLY A 78 -15.69 -14.24 -16.45
CA GLY A 78 -15.12 -15.41 -15.79
C GLY A 78 -16.08 -16.03 -14.78
N ILE A 79 -16.18 -15.44 -13.59
CA ILE A 79 -17.00 -15.96 -12.47
C ILE A 79 -18.02 -14.91 -12.06
N ALA A 80 -19.31 -15.23 -12.17
CA ALA A 80 -20.40 -14.43 -11.63
C ALA A 80 -20.77 -14.94 -10.23
N ILE A 81 -20.80 -14.05 -9.24
CA ILE A 81 -21.22 -14.34 -7.87
C ILE A 81 -22.60 -13.71 -7.63
N HIS A 82 -23.58 -14.50 -7.23
CA HIS A 82 -24.96 -14.01 -6.98
C HIS A 82 -25.40 -14.12 -5.52
N VAL A 83 -24.53 -14.62 -4.64
CA VAL A 83 -24.87 -14.93 -3.25
C VAL A 83 -23.73 -14.56 -2.30
N ASP A 84 -24.08 -14.33 -1.04
CA ASP A 84 -23.15 -14.07 0.04
C ASP A 84 -22.36 -15.32 0.45
N ASN A 85 -21.31 -15.13 1.25
CA ASN A 85 -20.53 -16.19 1.91
C ASN A 85 -19.87 -17.15 0.91
N VAL A 86 -19.07 -16.58 0.01
CA VAL A 86 -18.37 -17.31 -1.04
C VAL A 86 -16.87 -17.15 -0.84
N SER A 87 -16.14 -18.27 -0.81
CA SER A 87 -14.68 -18.27 -0.89
C SER A 87 -14.25 -18.92 -2.19
N ILE A 88 -13.40 -18.24 -2.97
CA ILE A 88 -12.83 -18.74 -4.21
C ILE A 88 -11.33 -18.85 -4.03
N ASP A 89 -10.80 -20.00 -4.37
CA ASP A 89 -9.39 -20.30 -4.34
C ASP A 89 -8.93 -20.65 -5.76
N LEU A 90 -8.16 -19.76 -6.38
CA LEU A 90 -7.70 -19.96 -7.74
C LEU A 90 -6.58 -21.03 -7.81
N GLY A 91 -6.10 -21.57 -6.69
CA GLY A 91 -5.20 -22.72 -6.65
C GLY A 91 -3.82 -22.52 -7.29
N GLY A 92 -3.42 -21.27 -7.56
CA GLY A 92 -2.24 -20.92 -8.36
C GLY A 92 -2.51 -20.85 -9.87
N PHE A 93 -3.73 -21.15 -10.31
CA PHE A 93 -4.13 -21.11 -11.72
C PHE A 93 -4.55 -19.70 -12.16
N SER A 94 -4.69 -19.56 -13.47
CA SER A 94 -5.09 -18.33 -14.14
C SER A 94 -6.54 -18.38 -14.62
N LEU A 95 -7.29 -17.32 -14.35
CA LEU A 95 -8.54 -16.97 -15.03
C LEU A 95 -8.22 -15.94 -16.12
N ILE A 96 -8.46 -16.28 -17.38
CA ILE A 96 -7.90 -15.58 -18.54
C ILE A 96 -9.04 -15.08 -19.44
N GLY A 97 -9.13 -13.76 -19.63
CA GLY A 97 -10.00 -13.13 -20.62
C GLY A 97 -9.41 -13.17 -22.03
N ASP A 98 -10.23 -12.86 -23.02
CA ASP A 98 -9.82 -12.81 -24.44
C ASP A 98 -9.50 -11.40 -24.95
N GLY A 99 -9.48 -10.40 -24.06
CA GLY A 99 -9.27 -9.00 -24.39
C GLY A 99 -10.41 -8.36 -25.19
N THR A 100 -11.56 -9.03 -25.33
CA THR A 100 -12.68 -8.55 -26.13
C THR A 100 -13.93 -8.30 -25.30
N ALA A 101 -14.67 -7.26 -25.69
CA ALA A 101 -15.87 -6.77 -25.01
C ALA A 101 -15.62 -6.39 -23.54
N ASN A 102 -16.44 -5.51 -22.97
CA ASN A 102 -16.27 -5.07 -21.58
C ASN A 102 -16.73 -6.15 -20.57
N ARG A 103 -16.01 -7.28 -20.53
CA ARG A 103 -16.26 -8.45 -19.67
C ARG A 103 -15.31 -8.46 -18.48
N GLN A 104 -15.78 -8.97 -17.35
CA GLN A 104 -15.05 -8.96 -16.09
C GLN A 104 -14.51 -10.36 -15.73
N GLY A 105 -13.39 -10.40 -15.00
CA GLY A 105 -12.84 -11.65 -14.49
C GLY A 105 -13.72 -12.28 -13.42
N ILE A 106 -13.85 -11.62 -12.27
CA ILE A 106 -14.79 -12.01 -11.22
C ILE A 106 -15.70 -10.81 -10.96
N PHE A 107 -17.01 -11.02 -10.95
CA PHE A 107 -17.93 -9.92 -10.71
C PHE A 107 -19.22 -10.35 -10.02
N SER A 108 -19.94 -9.36 -9.52
CA SER A 108 -21.33 -9.49 -9.09
C SER A 108 -22.14 -8.32 -9.64
N SER A 109 -23.33 -8.61 -10.18
CA SER A 109 -24.30 -7.58 -10.59
C SER A 109 -25.21 -7.12 -9.44
N VAL A 110 -25.10 -7.76 -8.28
CA VAL A 110 -25.84 -7.44 -7.06
C VAL A 110 -24.86 -7.19 -5.90
N ALA A 111 -25.27 -6.43 -4.89
CA ALA A 111 -24.47 -6.29 -3.69
C ALA A 111 -24.40 -7.63 -2.95
N VAL A 112 -23.20 -8.17 -2.77
CA VAL A 112 -22.95 -9.40 -2.00
C VAL A 112 -22.02 -9.12 -0.81
N LYS A 113 -21.98 -10.04 0.14
CA LYS A 113 -21.21 -9.91 1.38
C LYS A 113 -20.35 -11.13 1.65
N ASN A 114 -19.27 -10.91 2.39
CA ASN A 114 -18.36 -11.97 2.85
C ASN A 114 -17.82 -12.81 1.67
N ILE A 115 -17.14 -12.12 0.76
CA ILE A 115 -16.51 -12.74 -0.41
C ILE A 115 -15.02 -12.84 -0.18
N ARG A 116 -14.44 -14.01 -0.42
CA ARG A 116 -12.99 -14.20 -0.43
C ARG A 116 -12.54 -14.67 -1.81
N VAL A 117 -11.46 -14.09 -2.33
CA VAL A 117 -10.78 -14.57 -3.53
C VAL A 117 -9.30 -14.68 -3.23
N SER A 118 -8.70 -15.83 -3.50
CA SER A 118 -7.32 -16.08 -3.09
C SER A 118 -6.50 -16.88 -4.10
N ARG A 119 -5.17 -16.70 -4.05
CA ARG A 119 -4.14 -17.58 -4.63
C ARG A 119 -4.25 -17.85 -6.13
N GLY A 120 -3.91 -16.89 -6.98
CA GLY A 120 -3.79 -17.14 -8.42
C GLY A 120 -3.72 -15.89 -9.27
N THR A 121 -4.02 -16.03 -10.56
CA THR A 121 -3.91 -14.95 -11.54
C THR A 121 -5.25 -14.64 -12.21
N ILE A 122 -5.59 -13.36 -12.38
CA ILE A 122 -6.74 -12.91 -13.18
C ILE A 122 -6.22 -11.92 -14.21
N ARG A 123 -6.36 -12.22 -15.50
CA ARG A 123 -5.75 -11.37 -16.54
C ARG A 123 -6.45 -11.36 -17.88
N GLY A 124 -6.17 -10.34 -18.70
CA GLY A 124 -6.58 -10.29 -20.10
C GLY A 124 -8.07 -10.01 -20.32
N PHE A 125 -8.79 -9.50 -19.31
CA PHE A 125 -10.19 -9.11 -19.48
C PHE A 125 -10.26 -7.69 -20.02
N ALA A 126 -11.09 -7.40 -21.04
CA ALA A 126 -11.26 -6.03 -21.52
C ALA A 126 -12.05 -5.13 -20.52
N GLY A 127 -12.74 -5.72 -19.54
CA GLY A 127 -13.25 -5.05 -18.35
C GLY A 127 -12.24 -5.05 -17.19
N SER A 128 -12.73 -5.02 -15.95
CA SER A 128 -11.86 -5.15 -14.77
C SER A 128 -11.57 -6.60 -14.42
N GLY A 129 -10.43 -6.86 -13.77
CA GLY A 129 -10.11 -8.18 -13.22
C GLY A 129 -11.13 -8.63 -12.16
N ILE A 130 -11.41 -7.77 -11.18
CA ILE A 130 -12.46 -7.99 -10.16
C ILE A 130 -13.38 -6.77 -10.07
N THR A 131 -14.70 -6.97 -10.17
CA THR A 131 -15.73 -5.92 -10.00
C THR A 131 -16.76 -6.33 -8.95
N LEU A 132 -16.61 -5.78 -7.74
CA LEU A 132 -17.44 -6.00 -6.55
C LEU A 132 -17.80 -4.66 -5.87
N ASN A 133 -17.95 -3.58 -6.63
CA ASN A 133 -18.08 -2.20 -6.14
C ASN A 133 -19.29 -1.94 -5.22
N GLY A 134 -20.35 -2.74 -5.29
CA GLY A 134 -21.48 -2.67 -4.36
C GLY A 134 -21.39 -3.64 -3.16
N SER A 135 -20.33 -4.43 -3.08
CA SER A 135 -20.18 -5.51 -2.09
C SER A 135 -19.49 -5.04 -0.82
N ARG A 136 -19.62 -5.81 0.27
CA ARG A 136 -19.01 -5.51 1.57
C ARG A 136 -18.30 -6.74 2.15
N ASP A 137 -17.32 -6.53 3.03
CA ASP A 137 -16.56 -7.61 3.68
C ASP A 137 -15.82 -8.50 2.68
N VAL A 138 -15.25 -7.87 1.64
CA VAL A 138 -14.49 -8.56 0.59
C VAL A 138 -13.05 -8.73 1.03
N ARG A 139 -12.48 -9.93 0.84
CA ARG A 139 -11.08 -10.26 1.12
C ARG A 139 -10.40 -10.78 -0.15
N LEU A 140 -9.37 -10.08 -0.59
CA LEU A 140 -8.57 -10.44 -1.75
C LEU A 140 -7.15 -10.70 -1.29
N ASP A 141 -6.66 -11.93 -1.45
CA ASP A 141 -5.35 -12.33 -0.92
C ASP A 141 -4.49 -13.16 -1.88
N ASP A 142 -3.21 -12.82 -1.99
CA ASP A 142 -2.23 -13.59 -2.76
C ASP A 142 -2.61 -13.72 -4.26
N LEU A 143 -3.00 -12.59 -4.88
CA LEU A 143 -3.44 -12.52 -6.27
C LEU A 143 -2.47 -11.72 -7.15
N THR A 144 -2.30 -12.16 -8.40
CA THR A 144 -1.74 -11.34 -9.49
C THR A 144 -2.87 -10.95 -10.43
N ILE A 145 -3.14 -9.65 -10.60
CA ILE A 145 -4.20 -9.16 -11.48
C ILE A 145 -3.60 -8.22 -12.52
N SER A 146 -3.63 -8.64 -13.79
CA SER A 146 -2.83 -8.00 -14.84
C SER A 146 -3.52 -7.89 -16.20
N ASP A 147 -3.05 -6.96 -17.04
CA ASP A 147 -3.49 -6.84 -18.44
C ASP A 147 -5.01 -6.70 -18.60
N ASN A 148 -5.68 -6.00 -17.68
CA ASN A 148 -7.13 -5.78 -17.77
C ASN A 148 -7.44 -4.40 -18.32
N GLY A 149 -8.46 -4.32 -19.18
CA GLY A 149 -8.84 -3.12 -19.93
C GLY A 149 -9.52 -2.04 -19.10
N VAL A 150 -9.80 -2.30 -17.82
CA VAL A 150 -10.25 -1.30 -16.85
C VAL A 150 -9.42 -1.43 -15.57
N ASN A 151 -10.04 -1.78 -14.44
CA ASN A 151 -9.34 -1.82 -13.15
C ASN A 151 -8.75 -3.20 -12.89
N GLY A 152 -7.70 -3.29 -12.08
CA GLY A 152 -7.33 -4.56 -11.47
C GLY A 152 -8.44 -5.01 -10.52
N VAL A 153 -8.72 -4.18 -9.51
CA VAL A 153 -9.82 -4.37 -8.56
C VAL A 153 -10.69 -3.12 -8.48
N HIS A 154 -12.01 -3.29 -8.53
CA HIS A 154 -12.98 -2.32 -8.07
C HIS A 154 -13.92 -2.98 -7.06
N SER A 155 -13.80 -2.66 -5.77
CA SER A 155 -14.54 -3.29 -4.68
C SER A 155 -15.23 -2.26 -3.78
N GLY A 156 -16.29 -2.65 -3.10
CA GLY A 156 -17.04 -1.77 -2.22
C GLY A 156 -16.39 -1.56 -0.84
N ASP A 157 -17.23 -1.23 0.14
CA ASP A 157 -16.80 -0.87 1.50
C ASP A 157 -16.17 -2.05 2.25
N GLU A 158 -15.31 -1.74 3.22
CA GLU A 158 -14.73 -2.72 4.15
C GLU A 158 -14.01 -3.87 3.41
N THR A 159 -13.36 -3.52 2.30
CA THR A 159 -12.55 -4.45 1.52
C THR A 159 -11.15 -4.54 2.11
N LEU A 160 -10.64 -5.76 2.28
CA LEU A 160 -9.24 -6.06 2.58
C LEU A 160 -8.56 -6.58 1.33
N VAL A 161 -7.54 -5.88 0.84
CA VAL A 161 -6.64 -6.37 -0.22
C VAL A 161 -5.27 -6.57 0.39
N SER A 162 -4.72 -7.78 0.29
CA SER A 162 -3.42 -8.08 0.88
C SER A 162 -2.53 -9.00 0.07
N ARG A 163 -1.23 -8.70 -0.01
CA ARG A 163 -0.25 -9.55 -0.71
C ARG A 163 -0.60 -9.76 -2.19
N CYS A 164 -1.13 -8.70 -2.83
CA CYS A 164 -1.53 -8.76 -4.23
C CYS A 164 -0.62 -7.91 -5.11
N ILE A 165 -0.43 -8.35 -6.35
CA ILE A 165 0.28 -7.63 -7.40
C ILE A 165 -0.75 -7.20 -8.44
N MET A 166 -0.84 -5.90 -8.71
CA MET A 166 -1.62 -5.33 -9.81
C MET A 166 -0.64 -4.81 -10.85
N ARG A 167 -0.79 -5.21 -12.12
CA ARG A 167 0.14 -4.82 -13.18
C ARG A 167 -0.57 -4.46 -14.48
N ASP A 168 -0.15 -3.43 -15.20
CA ASP A 168 -0.59 -3.19 -16.59
C ASP A 168 -2.13 -3.15 -16.74
N ASN A 169 -2.84 -2.60 -15.75
CA ASN A 169 -4.30 -2.43 -15.81
C ASN A 169 -4.60 -1.04 -16.38
N ALA A 170 -5.46 -0.95 -17.39
CA ALA A 170 -5.63 0.28 -18.18
C ALA A 170 -6.20 1.48 -17.40
N ALA A 171 -6.89 1.24 -16.27
CA ALA A 171 -7.40 2.27 -15.38
C ALA A 171 -6.72 2.20 -14.00
N HIS A 172 -7.47 1.90 -12.93
CA HIS A 172 -6.93 1.84 -11.57
C HIS A 172 -6.37 0.46 -11.25
N GLY A 173 -5.26 0.38 -10.52
CA GLY A 173 -4.78 -0.90 -10.02
C GLY A 173 -5.73 -1.45 -8.96
N ILE A 174 -5.97 -0.67 -7.90
CA ILE A 174 -6.91 -0.98 -6.82
C ILE A 174 -7.83 0.23 -6.61
N TRP A 175 -9.14 0.01 -6.68
CA TRP A 175 -10.16 0.96 -6.25
C TRP A 175 -11.05 0.28 -5.20
N THR A 176 -11.05 0.81 -3.99
CA THR A 176 -12.00 0.41 -2.94
C THR A 176 -12.75 1.59 -2.34
N GLU A 177 -13.91 1.32 -1.77
CA GLU A 177 -14.69 2.33 -1.05
C GLU A 177 -14.27 2.42 0.44
N THR A 178 -15.16 2.86 1.32
CA THR A 178 -14.81 3.35 2.66
C THR A 178 -14.36 2.24 3.61
N ARG A 179 -13.55 2.60 4.61
CA ARG A 179 -13.09 1.68 5.67
C ARG A 179 -12.37 0.45 5.14
N SER A 180 -11.75 0.58 3.97
CA SER A 180 -11.00 -0.48 3.33
C SER A 180 -9.55 -0.47 3.81
N VAL A 181 -8.89 -1.61 3.69
CA VAL A 181 -7.50 -1.79 4.12
C VAL A 181 -6.72 -2.44 2.99
N ILE A 182 -5.72 -1.72 2.49
CA ILE A 182 -4.82 -2.20 1.45
C ILE A 182 -3.45 -2.41 2.09
N SER A 183 -2.89 -3.61 1.97
CA SER A 183 -1.58 -3.86 2.58
C SER A 183 -0.69 -4.89 1.90
N HIS A 184 0.62 -4.67 1.90
CA HIS A 184 1.56 -5.60 1.26
C HIS A 184 1.25 -5.79 -0.23
N CYS A 185 0.78 -4.74 -0.90
CA CYS A 185 0.43 -4.79 -2.32
C CYS A 185 1.45 -4.03 -3.15
N ALA A 186 1.73 -4.54 -4.36
CA ALA A 186 2.47 -3.82 -5.38
C ALA A 186 1.52 -3.46 -6.51
N VAL A 187 1.40 -2.17 -6.84
CA VAL A 187 0.60 -1.67 -7.95
C VAL A 187 1.53 -0.95 -8.92
N VAL A 188 1.69 -1.53 -10.09
CA VAL A 188 2.70 -1.13 -11.07
C VAL A 188 2.06 -0.91 -12.43
N ASP A 189 2.48 0.13 -13.15
CA ASP A 189 2.10 0.35 -14.55
C ASP A 189 0.57 0.43 -14.78
N SER A 190 -0.21 0.93 -13.81
CA SER A 190 -1.65 1.14 -14.03
C SER A 190 -1.91 2.48 -14.74
N GLY A 191 -2.84 2.51 -15.69
CA GLY A 191 -3.03 3.66 -16.58
C GLY A 191 -3.55 4.94 -15.91
N LEU A 192 -4.18 4.83 -14.74
CA LEU A 192 -4.66 5.96 -13.92
C LEU A 192 -4.01 5.95 -12.53
N VAL A 193 -4.82 5.91 -11.47
CA VAL A 193 -4.34 5.91 -10.07
C VAL A 193 -3.96 4.49 -9.68
N GLY A 194 -2.79 4.32 -9.06
CA GLY A 194 -2.36 3.01 -8.55
C GLY A 194 -3.33 2.48 -7.48
N ILE A 195 -3.37 3.13 -6.31
CA ILE A 195 -4.27 2.77 -5.20
C ILE A 195 -5.23 3.91 -4.92
N ARG A 196 -6.52 3.70 -5.16
CA ARG A 196 -7.61 4.63 -4.83
C ARG A 196 -8.48 4.05 -3.72
N VAL A 197 -8.54 4.76 -2.59
CA VAL A 197 -9.39 4.37 -1.46
C VAL A 197 -10.23 5.54 -0.95
N ALA A 198 -11.47 5.26 -0.56
CA ALA A 198 -12.32 6.28 0.04
C ALA A 198 -11.99 6.54 1.52
N GLN A 199 -12.84 7.30 2.21
CA GLN A 199 -12.59 7.78 3.56
C GLN A 199 -12.45 6.66 4.60
N LYS A 200 -11.74 6.94 5.69
CA LYS A 200 -11.50 6.03 6.83
C LYS A 200 -10.75 4.75 6.47
N SER A 201 -10.09 4.74 5.31
CA SER A 201 -9.33 3.61 4.81
C SER A 201 -7.87 3.69 5.24
N GLN A 202 -7.15 2.57 5.08
CA GLN A 202 -5.73 2.48 5.40
C GLN A 202 -4.97 1.87 4.22
N VAL A 203 -3.83 2.48 3.86
CA VAL A 203 -2.88 1.93 2.90
C VAL A 203 -1.54 1.78 3.62
N ARG A 204 -1.01 0.55 3.67
CA ARG A 204 0.23 0.30 4.42
C ARG A 204 1.12 -0.77 3.81
N ASN A 205 2.44 -0.62 3.91
CA ASN A 205 3.38 -1.62 3.38
C ASN A 205 3.16 -1.86 1.88
N CYS A 206 2.86 -0.81 1.12
CA CYS A 206 2.56 -0.93 -0.30
C CYS A 206 3.67 -0.34 -1.17
N VAL A 207 3.64 -0.70 -2.45
CA VAL A 207 4.40 -0.07 -3.52
C VAL A 207 3.40 0.42 -4.57
N ALA A 208 3.47 1.70 -4.94
CA ALA A 208 2.73 2.28 -6.06
C ALA A 208 3.71 2.92 -7.04
N ASP A 209 3.99 2.22 -8.13
CA ASP A 209 5.08 2.56 -9.04
C ASP A 209 4.59 2.77 -10.48
N SER A 210 5.12 3.80 -11.15
CA SER A 210 4.94 4.00 -12.59
C SER A 210 3.48 4.07 -13.06
N ASN A 211 2.56 4.57 -12.23
CA ASN A 211 1.15 4.71 -12.59
C ASN A 211 0.90 6.01 -13.37
N GLY A 212 -0.03 6.00 -14.33
CA GLY A 212 -0.26 7.13 -15.25
C GLY A 212 -0.81 8.41 -14.61
N SER A 213 -1.32 8.33 -13.38
CA SER A 213 -1.82 9.46 -12.59
C SER A 213 -1.19 9.45 -11.17
N MET A 214 -1.99 9.58 -10.11
CA MET A 214 -1.50 9.55 -8.74
C MET A 214 -1.04 8.13 -8.35
N GLY A 215 0.01 8.02 -7.55
CA GLY A 215 0.38 6.70 -7.00
C GLY A 215 -0.69 6.20 -6.02
N ILE A 216 -1.05 7.05 -5.04
CA ILE A 216 -2.07 6.78 -4.04
C ILE A 216 -3.03 7.96 -3.94
N ASN A 217 -4.32 7.69 -4.02
CA ASN A 217 -5.38 8.66 -3.72
C ASN A 217 -6.22 8.14 -2.55
N ILE A 218 -6.14 8.84 -1.42
CA ILE A 218 -6.92 8.55 -0.21
C ILE A 218 -7.76 9.76 0.17
N LEU A 219 -9.08 9.57 0.32
CA LEU A 219 -9.96 10.72 0.56
C LEU A 219 -9.73 11.41 1.90
N ALA A 220 -10.21 10.91 3.03
CA ALA A 220 -10.08 11.62 4.32
C ALA A 220 -10.12 10.66 5.50
N HIS A 221 -9.65 11.11 6.67
CA HIS A 221 -9.67 10.35 7.93
C HIS A 221 -8.95 9.00 7.86
N GLY A 222 -7.94 8.90 7.00
CA GLY A 222 -7.23 7.67 6.71
C GLY A 222 -5.80 7.63 7.25
N LEU A 223 -5.13 6.53 6.95
CA LEU A 223 -3.71 6.33 7.22
C LEU A 223 -3.00 5.90 5.93
N VAL A 224 -1.88 6.53 5.62
CA VAL A 224 -0.87 6.00 4.70
C VAL A 224 0.41 5.78 5.49
N ALA A 225 0.91 4.54 5.52
CA ALA A 225 2.07 4.20 6.33
C ALA A 225 3.03 3.24 5.63
N ASP A 226 4.33 3.36 5.91
CA ASP A 226 5.31 2.33 5.57
C ASP A 226 5.28 1.98 4.06
N THR A 227 5.17 2.98 3.17
CA THR A 227 4.82 2.78 1.75
C THR A 227 5.77 3.53 0.82
N SER A 228 6.09 2.94 -0.33
CA SER A 228 6.91 3.52 -1.39
C SER A 228 6.08 3.92 -2.59
N VAL A 229 6.22 5.15 -3.07
CA VAL A 229 5.43 5.70 -4.17
C VAL A 229 6.34 6.41 -5.17
N SER A 230 6.55 5.81 -6.34
CA SER A 230 7.59 6.24 -7.27
C SER A 230 7.14 6.36 -8.72
N GLY A 231 7.69 7.31 -9.46
CA GLY A 231 7.56 7.36 -10.93
C GLY A 231 6.14 7.58 -11.45
N ASN A 232 5.21 8.06 -10.62
CA ASN A 232 3.83 8.22 -11.04
C ASN A 232 3.63 9.53 -11.82
N GLY A 233 2.73 9.55 -12.80
CA GLY A 233 2.52 10.72 -13.68
C GLY A 233 1.95 11.96 -12.98
N GLY A 234 1.30 11.78 -11.83
CA GLY A 234 0.75 12.85 -10.98
C GLY A 234 1.42 12.93 -9.62
N ALA A 235 0.68 13.36 -8.59
CA ALA A 235 1.19 13.36 -7.23
C ALA A 235 1.46 11.94 -6.73
N GLY A 236 2.52 11.73 -5.94
CA GLY A 236 2.76 10.43 -5.33
C GLY A 236 1.61 10.05 -4.39
N ILE A 237 1.44 10.81 -3.31
CA ILE A 237 0.32 10.63 -2.37
C ILE A 237 -0.59 11.86 -2.43
N PHE A 238 -1.81 11.67 -2.91
CA PHE A 238 -2.89 12.64 -2.87
C PHE A 238 -3.85 12.30 -1.73
N GLY A 239 -4.02 13.24 -0.80
CA GLY A 239 -4.76 13.02 0.44
C GLY A 239 -5.66 14.18 0.81
N GLY A 240 -6.87 13.91 1.29
CA GLY A 240 -7.72 14.94 1.86
C GLY A 240 -7.53 15.13 3.37
N ASN A 241 -8.57 15.61 4.03
CA ASN A 241 -8.49 16.10 5.41
C ASN A 241 -8.25 15.00 6.45
N PHE A 242 -7.64 15.38 7.58
CA PHE A 242 -7.44 14.50 8.75
C PHE A 242 -6.66 13.22 8.43
N LEU A 243 -5.78 13.28 7.43
CA LEU A 243 -4.94 12.17 7.04
C LEU A 243 -3.71 12.10 7.94
N ILE A 244 -3.32 10.87 8.28
CA ILE A 244 -2.01 10.59 8.87
C ILE A 244 -1.15 9.94 7.79
N CYS A 245 0.01 10.55 7.50
CA CYS A 245 1.04 9.96 6.66
C CYS A 245 2.29 9.73 7.51
N ARG A 246 2.79 8.50 7.58
CA ARG A 246 4.02 8.22 8.31
C ARG A 246 4.93 7.24 7.59
N ASP A 247 6.24 7.41 7.72
CA ASP A 247 7.22 6.44 7.24
C ASP A 247 7.03 6.10 5.73
N CYS A 248 6.63 7.11 4.94
CA CYS A 248 6.36 6.96 3.51
C CYS A 248 7.47 7.60 2.69
N VAL A 249 7.81 6.98 1.56
CA VAL A 249 8.73 7.51 0.56
C VAL A 249 7.93 7.84 -0.69
N SER A 250 8.07 9.07 -1.20
CA SER A 250 7.42 9.53 -2.42
C SER A 250 8.44 10.21 -3.34
N ASN A 251 8.88 9.53 -4.39
CA ASN A 251 9.98 10.00 -5.24
C ASN A 251 9.69 9.99 -6.74
N ASP A 252 10.34 10.90 -7.46
CA ASP A 252 10.36 10.94 -8.92
C ASP A 252 8.96 10.96 -9.55
N ASN A 253 7.98 11.55 -8.86
CA ASN A 253 6.62 11.68 -9.36
C ASN A 253 6.48 12.96 -10.21
N GLY A 254 5.63 12.91 -11.24
CA GLY A 254 5.35 14.02 -12.16
C GLY A 254 4.59 15.19 -11.51
N GLY A 255 4.03 14.99 -10.32
CA GLY A 255 3.41 16.02 -9.49
C GLY A 255 4.17 16.27 -8.17
N HIS A 256 3.42 16.59 -7.12
CA HIS A 256 3.96 16.69 -5.76
C HIS A 256 4.33 15.31 -5.19
N GLY A 257 5.32 15.23 -4.30
CA GLY A 257 5.55 14.00 -3.53
C GLY A 257 4.33 13.68 -2.67
N PHE A 258 3.89 14.66 -1.88
CA PHE A 258 2.68 14.61 -1.07
C PHE A 258 1.83 15.84 -1.36
N GLN A 259 0.57 15.65 -1.75
CA GLN A 259 -0.42 16.71 -1.89
C GLN A 259 -1.56 16.44 -0.92
N LEU A 260 -1.54 17.13 0.22
CA LEU A 260 -2.45 16.88 1.34
C LEU A 260 -3.28 18.12 1.68
N SER A 261 -4.54 17.91 2.10
CA SER A 261 -5.44 18.99 2.51
C SER A 261 -5.17 19.47 3.95
N SER A 262 -6.20 19.59 4.79
CA SER A 262 -6.13 20.24 6.10
C SER A 262 -6.14 19.26 7.27
N HIS A 263 -5.65 19.72 8.42
CA HIS A 263 -5.58 18.95 9.68
C HIS A 263 -4.81 17.64 9.54
N VAL A 264 -3.77 17.61 8.70
CA VAL A 264 -2.97 16.40 8.48
C VAL A 264 -1.81 16.30 9.46
N LEU A 265 -1.38 15.07 9.71
CA LEU A 265 -0.16 14.77 10.44
C LEU A 265 0.78 13.99 9.53
N VAL A 266 1.95 14.56 9.24
CA VAL A 266 2.98 13.93 8.42
C VAL A 266 4.23 13.75 9.26
N SER A 267 4.72 12.52 9.38
CA SER A 267 5.90 12.21 10.19
C SER A 267 6.85 11.23 9.52
N SER A 268 8.15 11.49 9.59
CA SER A 268 9.17 10.54 9.09
C SER A 268 9.01 10.19 7.60
N CYS A 269 8.46 11.11 6.80
CA CYS A 269 8.26 10.90 5.37
C CYS A 269 9.39 11.51 4.54
N VAL A 270 9.66 10.93 3.38
CA VAL A 270 10.66 11.39 2.41
C VAL A 270 9.96 11.77 1.10
N ALA A 271 10.20 12.98 0.61
CA ALA A 271 9.79 13.43 -0.72
C ALA A 271 11.02 13.83 -1.55
N ALA A 272 11.32 13.11 -2.63
CA ALA A 272 12.56 13.31 -3.38
C ALA A 272 12.37 13.37 -4.90
N GLY A 273 13.04 14.30 -5.60
CA GLY A 273 13.07 14.29 -7.07
C GLY A 273 11.71 14.51 -7.75
N ASN A 274 10.70 15.00 -7.03
CA ASN A 274 9.37 15.22 -7.59
C ASN A 274 9.36 16.46 -8.50
N GLN A 275 8.60 16.42 -9.58
CA GLN A 275 8.54 17.49 -10.58
C GLN A 275 7.75 18.73 -10.10
N GLN A 276 7.16 18.66 -8.90
CA GLN A 276 6.63 19.83 -8.20
C GLN A 276 7.23 19.98 -6.79
N HIS A 277 6.45 20.42 -5.79
CA HIS A 277 6.90 20.45 -4.39
C HIS A 277 7.12 19.04 -3.83
N GLY A 278 8.01 18.90 -2.85
CA GLY A 278 8.12 17.66 -2.07
C GLY A 278 6.83 17.41 -1.28
N PHE A 279 6.43 18.39 -0.48
CA PHE A 279 5.18 18.39 0.27
C PHE A 279 4.39 19.67 -0.05
N GLN A 280 3.15 19.53 -0.51
CA GLN A 280 2.16 20.59 -0.58
C GLN A 280 1.05 20.29 0.43
N ILE A 281 0.93 21.14 1.46
CA ILE A 281 0.01 20.91 2.57
C ILE A 281 -0.74 22.20 2.88
N LEU A 282 -2.08 22.12 2.95
CA LEU A 282 -2.89 23.29 3.27
C LEU A 282 -2.79 23.62 4.77
N ASP A 283 -3.03 22.63 5.63
CA ASP A 283 -2.95 22.82 7.07
C ASP A 283 -2.51 21.52 7.76
N GLY A 284 -1.58 21.61 8.71
CA GLY A 284 -1.19 20.44 9.49
C GLY A 284 0.15 20.55 10.22
N VAL A 285 0.66 19.39 10.61
CA VAL A 285 1.95 19.24 11.29
C VAL A 285 2.85 18.31 10.49
N LEU A 286 4.03 18.81 10.12
CA LEU A 286 5.11 18.02 9.54
C LEU A 286 6.22 17.88 10.57
N THR A 287 6.64 16.66 10.84
CA THR A 287 7.74 16.39 11.78
C THR A 287 8.72 15.35 11.26
N GLY A 288 10.02 15.59 11.36
CA GLY A 288 11.02 14.58 11.00
C GLY A 288 11.00 14.17 9.52
N CYS A 289 10.49 15.03 8.64
CA CYS A 289 10.37 14.73 7.21
C CYS A 289 11.60 15.21 6.44
N SER A 290 11.88 14.60 5.29
CA SER A 290 12.92 15.05 4.37
C SER A 290 12.34 15.40 3.01
N ALA A 291 12.69 16.58 2.50
CA ALA A 291 12.34 17.03 1.16
C ALA A 291 13.63 17.32 0.38
N THR A 292 13.94 16.52 -0.64
CA THR A 292 15.23 16.61 -1.34
C THR A 292 15.08 16.72 -2.84
N ALA A 293 15.78 17.67 -3.47
CA ALA A 293 15.87 17.80 -4.92
C ALA A 293 14.50 17.84 -5.64
N ASN A 294 13.49 18.40 -5.00
CA ASN A 294 12.19 18.64 -5.65
C ASN A 294 12.29 19.88 -6.53
N TYR A 295 11.55 19.91 -7.63
CA TYR A 295 11.68 20.97 -8.63
C TYR A 295 11.28 22.35 -8.07
N TYR A 296 10.24 22.41 -7.24
CA TYR A 296 9.84 23.61 -6.50
C TYR A 296 10.22 23.52 -5.02
N ASP A 297 9.46 24.16 -4.12
CA ASP A 297 9.71 24.10 -2.68
C ASP A 297 9.82 22.65 -2.14
N GLY A 298 10.71 22.43 -1.17
CA GLY A 298 10.76 21.18 -0.44
C GLY A 298 9.47 20.93 0.33
N ILE A 299 9.08 21.91 1.17
CA ILE A 299 7.83 21.91 1.92
C ILE A 299 7.10 23.23 1.65
N SER A 300 5.92 23.17 1.05
CA SER A 300 4.96 24.27 0.94
C SER A 300 3.80 24.01 1.90
N LEU A 301 3.79 24.69 3.05
CA LEU A 301 2.75 24.57 4.09
C LEU A 301 1.99 25.89 4.23
N ALA A 302 0.68 25.90 4.00
CA ALA A 302 -0.08 27.14 4.16
C ALA A 302 -0.17 27.55 5.64
N THR A 303 -0.68 26.70 6.52
CA THR A 303 -0.74 26.95 7.97
C THR A 303 -0.29 25.74 8.79
N GLY A 304 0.32 25.99 9.96
CA GLY A 304 0.59 24.95 10.94
C GLY A 304 2.05 24.90 11.41
N ILE A 305 2.59 23.68 11.53
CA ILE A 305 3.89 23.44 12.17
C ILE A 305 4.80 22.64 11.25
N VAL A 306 6.02 23.12 11.02
CA VAL A 306 7.12 22.36 10.40
C VAL A 306 8.23 22.21 11.42
N LYS A 307 8.49 20.97 11.85
CA LYS A 307 9.46 20.69 12.91
C LYS A 307 10.47 19.61 12.52
N ASN A 308 11.74 19.82 12.86
CA ASN A 308 12.79 18.81 12.71
C ASN A 308 12.88 18.20 11.29
N CYS A 309 12.58 19.00 10.25
CA CYS A 309 12.60 18.56 8.87
C CYS A 309 13.93 18.92 8.18
N HIS A 310 14.29 18.13 7.17
CA HIS A 310 15.51 18.30 6.39
C HIS A 310 15.18 18.59 4.92
N CYS A 311 15.42 19.83 4.48
CA CYS A 311 15.10 20.31 3.15
C CYS A 311 16.37 20.62 2.36
N VAL A 312 16.69 19.82 1.34
CA VAL A 312 17.97 19.92 0.62
C VAL A 312 17.79 20.04 -0.88
N GLY A 313 18.49 21.00 -1.51
CA GLY A 313 18.61 21.02 -2.97
C GLY A 313 17.30 21.28 -3.72
N ASN A 314 16.27 21.83 -3.06
CA ASN A 314 14.97 22.08 -3.68
C ASN A 314 14.99 23.38 -4.48
N GLY A 315 14.24 23.43 -5.58
CA GLY A 315 14.13 24.62 -6.42
C GLY A 315 15.05 24.63 -7.65
N ALA A 316 15.97 23.67 -7.80
CA ALA A 316 16.96 23.68 -8.88
C ALA A 316 16.31 23.73 -10.28
N GLY A 317 16.29 24.93 -10.89
CA GLY A 317 15.71 25.18 -12.20
C GLY A 317 14.33 25.87 -12.21
N ALA A 318 13.63 25.96 -11.07
CA ALA A 318 12.34 26.65 -10.96
C ALA A 318 12.46 28.17 -10.86
N GLY A 319 13.65 28.68 -10.53
CA GLY A 319 13.91 30.10 -10.34
C GLY A 319 13.64 30.56 -8.91
N VAL A 320 14.27 31.69 -8.55
CA VAL A 320 14.47 32.16 -7.16
C VAL A 320 13.22 32.54 -6.38
N THR A 321 12.00 32.38 -6.91
CA THR A 321 10.74 32.73 -6.23
C THR A 321 9.92 31.52 -5.78
N SER A 322 10.30 30.30 -6.14
CA SER A 322 9.46 29.10 -5.90
C SER A 322 10.26 27.83 -5.55
N GLY A 323 11.47 28.01 -5.01
CA GLY A 323 12.42 26.96 -4.68
C GLY A 323 12.91 26.98 -3.22
N ALA A 324 12.01 27.26 -2.28
CA ALA A 324 12.34 27.28 -0.87
C ALA A 324 12.53 25.87 -0.29
N GLY A 325 13.46 25.68 0.64
CA GLY A 325 13.47 24.47 1.47
C GLY A 325 12.16 24.34 2.24
N ILE A 326 11.71 25.44 2.86
CA ILE A 326 10.41 25.55 3.53
C ILE A 326 9.74 26.87 3.11
N SER A 327 8.52 26.80 2.60
CA SER A 327 7.65 27.92 2.23
C SER A 327 6.37 27.88 3.07
N THR A 328 6.04 28.98 3.76
CA THR A 328 4.79 29.06 4.55
C THR A 328 4.05 30.40 4.46
N ASN A 329 2.73 30.39 4.75
CA ASN A 329 2.00 31.63 4.98
C ASN A 329 2.18 32.13 6.44
N ALA A 330 1.50 33.21 6.79
CA ALA A 330 1.58 33.86 8.08
C ALA A 330 1.12 32.96 9.24
N GLY A 331 1.80 33.06 10.39
CA GLY A 331 1.36 32.44 11.65
C GLY A 331 1.81 31.00 11.86
N CYS A 332 2.70 30.47 11.01
CA CYS A 332 3.25 29.13 11.18
C CYS A 332 4.32 29.06 12.29
N ARG A 333 4.52 27.86 12.85
CA ARG A 333 5.67 27.55 13.71
C ARG A 333 6.69 26.72 12.92
N ILE A 334 7.90 27.24 12.78
CA ILE A 334 8.99 26.59 12.05
C ILE A 334 10.14 26.36 13.03
N GLU A 335 10.40 25.11 13.39
CA GLU A 335 11.30 24.76 14.48
C GLU A 335 12.30 23.64 14.15
N GLY A 336 13.58 23.83 14.46
CA GLY A 336 14.58 22.76 14.43
C GLY A 336 14.85 22.19 13.04
N ASN A 337 14.54 22.93 11.97
CA ASN A 337 14.68 22.46 10.61
C ASN A 337 16.07 22.77 10.04
N VAL A 338 16.52 21.95 9.10
CA VAL A 338 17.78 22.14 8.36
C VAL A 338 17.44 22.35 6.88
N CYS A 339 17.75 23.53 6.35
CA CYS A 339 17.53 23.89 4.95
C CYS A 339 18.88 24.20 4.28
N SER A 340 19.31 23.37 3.33
CA SER A 340 20.59 23.59 2.65
C SER A 340 20.57 23.37 1.15
N GLY A 341 21.36 24.16 0.40
CA GLY A 341 21.48 23.98 -1.05
C GLY A 341 20.21 24.26 -1.85
N ASN A 342 19.16 24.83 -1.24
CA ASN A 342 17.92 25.20 -1.92
C ASN A 342 18.08 26.56 -2.61
N ASP A 343 17.16 26.94 -3.50
CA ASP A 343 17.15 28.31 -4.05
C ASP A 343 16.91 29.36 -2.96
N ILE A 344 15.93 29.10 -2.09
CA ILE A 344 15.69 29.83 -0.84
C ILE A 344 15.75 28.85 0.32
N GLY A 345 16.34 29.23 1.45
CA GLY A 345 16.30 28.39 2.65
C GLY A 345 14.90 28.27 3.23
N ILE A 346 14.43 29.33 3.88
CA ILE A 346 13.08 29.43 4.46
C ILE A 346 12.41 30.71 3.95
N ALA A 347 11.24 30.58 3.33
CA ALA A 347 10.37 31.66 2.87
C ALA A 347 9.07 31.67 3.69
N ALA A 348 8.74 32.75 4.38
CA ALA A 348 7.55 32.75 5.23
C ALA A 348 6.95 34.16 5.44
N GLN A 349 5.62 34.26 5.45
CA GLN A 349 4.90 35.54 5.63
C GLN A 349 4.62 35.89 7.10
N GLY A 350 5.57 35.59 7.99
CA GLY A 350 5.48 35.78 9.44
C GLY A 350 5.15 34.50 10.20
N GLY A 351 5.32 34.51 11.53
CA GLY A 351 5.21 33.32 12.35
C GLY A 351 6.30 33.24 13.44
N LEU A 352 6.46 32.05 14.02
CA LEU A 352 7.42 31.75 15.08
C LEU A 352 8.53 30.84 14.58
N PHE A 353 9.78 31.32 14.61
CA PHE A 353 10.95 30.62 14.08
C PHE A 353 11.89 30.26 15.23
N ILE A 354 12.19 28.98 15.43
CA ILE A 354 13.00 28.53 16.57
C ILE A 354 14.09 27.57 16.10
N SER A 355 15.36 27.90 16.33
CA SER A 355 16.50 26.98 16.17
C SER A 355 16.60 26.31 14.78
N ASN A 356 16.26 27.04 13.72
CA ASN A 356 16.43 26.54 12.34
C ASN A 356 17.85 26.82 11.86
N LEU A 357 18.42 25.89 11.09
CA LEU A 357 19.70 26.05 10.41
C LEU A 357 19.45 26.17 8.90
N SER A 358 19.82 27.31 8.31
CA SER A 358 19.66 27.58 6.89
C SER A 358 20.98 28.04 6.29
N HIS A 359 21.58 27.27 5.37
CA HIS A 359 22.92 27.57 4.84
C HIS A 359 23.14 27.07 3.41
N ASN A 360 24.11 27.64 2.69
CA ASN A 360 24.46 27.28 1.32
C ASN A 360 23.26 27.34 0.34
N ASN A 361 22.22 28.12 0.65
CA ASN A 361 21.09 28.33 -0.26
C ASN A 361 21.48 29.40 -1.28
N THR A 362 21.17 29.18 -2.55
CA THR A 362 21.85 29.81 -3.70
C THR A 362 21.34 31.19 -4.07
N GLY A 363 20.20 31.64 -3.51
CA GLY A 363 19.43 32.82 -3.91
C GLY A 363 20.22 33.97 -4.55
N GLY A 364 20.33 33.90 -5.88
CA GLY A 364 20.63 35.02 -6.77
C GLY A 364 21.85 35.91 -6.43
N GLY A 365 22.83 35.43 -5.67
CA GLY A 365 23.99 36.24 -5.26
C GLY A 365 23.75 37.18 -4.07
N ASN A 366 22.74 36.96 -3.22
CA ASN A 366 22.50 37.77 -2.02
C ASN A 366 22.52 36.92 -0.73
N PRO A 367 23.32 37.28 0.30
CA PRO A 367 23.30 36.62 1.63
C PRO A 367 21.93 36.60 2.35
N SER A 368 20.90 37.28 1.81
CA SER A 368 19.50 37.16 2.26
C SER A 368 18.81 35.84 1.90
N ALA A 369 19.39 35.00 1.03
CA ALA A 369 18.78 33.77 0.50
C ALA A 369 18.38 32.71 1.55
N ASN A 370 18.95 32.76 2.76
CA ASN A 370 18.66 31.78 3.82
C ASN A 370 17.30 32.01 4.49
N TYR A 371 16.86 33.27 4.62
CA TYR A 371 15.61 33.64 5.27
C TYR A 371 14.93 34.78 4.51
N HIS A 372 13.84 34.47 3.82
CA HIS A 372 12.95 35.45 3.19
C HIS A 372 11.67 35.56 4.01
N THR A 373 11.71 36.38 5.07
CA THR A 373 10.55 36.63 5.94
C THR A 373 9.87 37.95 5.60
N GLY A 374 8.57 37.96 5.34
CA GLY A 374 7.75 39.17 5.13
C GLY A 374 6.56 39.23 6.10
N GLY A 375 5.95 40.40 6.30
CA GLY A 375 4.72 40.57 7.09
C GLY A 375 4.92 41.10 8.53
N SER A 376 3.94 41.87 9.02
CA SER A 376 3.87 42.31 10.42
C SER A 376 3.62 41.10 11.32
N SER A 377 4.35 40.95 12.42
CA SER A 377 4.29 39.83 13.42
C SER A 377 5.22 38.62 13.24
N THR A 378 6.36 38.78 12.57
CA THR A 378 7.45 37.78 12.61
C THR A 378 8.16 37.78 13.98
N ASN A 379 8.09 36.68 14.73
CA ASN A 379 8.82 36.47 15.97
C ASN A 379 9.98 35.50 15.72
N LEU A 380 11.19 36.05 15.58
CA LEU A 380 12.41 35.27 15.40
C LEU A 380 12.99 34.87 16.77
N GLY A 381 13.05 33.57 17.05
CA GLY A 381 14.02 33.01 17.98
C GLY A 381 15.43 33.02 17.36
N PRO A 382 16.46 32.45 18.02
CA PRO A 382 17.84 32.52 17.53
C PRO A 382 17.97 32.01 16.09
N VAL A 383 18.40 32.90 15.18
CA VAL A 383 18.70 32.59 13.77
C VAL A 383 20.21 32.29 13.68
N VAL A 384 20.57 31.07 13.31
CA VAL A 384 21.97 30.62 13.34
C VAL A 384 22.51 30.51 11.92
N ASN A 385 23.46 31.37 11.54
CA ASN A 385 24.32 31.18 10.38
C ASN A 385 25.49 30.25 10.74
N ALA A 386 25.96 29.43 9.80
CA ALA A 386 27.10 28.54 10.03
C ALA A 386 28.43 29.32 10.12
N SER A 387 29.07 29.26 11.32
CA SER A 387 30.38 29.84 11.75
C SER A 387 30.40 31.36 12.04
N THR A 388 30.92 31.92 13.14
CA THR A 388 31.96 31.55 14.14
C THR A 388 31.59 32.02 15.58
N ALA A 389 30.43 31.63 16.12
CA ALA A 389 29.98 32.11 17.44
C ALA A 389 30.82 31.53 18.60
N THR A 390 31.45 32.41 19.40
CA THR A 390 32.24 32.07 20.60
C THR A 390 31.40 31.99 21.89
N ASN A 391 30.10 32.32 21.83
CA ASN A 391 29.16 32.19 22.95
C ASN A 391 27.71 32.09 22.43
N PRO A 392 26.83 31.27 23.05
CA PRO A 392 25.39 31.20 22.71
C PRO A 392 24.63 32.54 22.62
N ALA A 393 25.12 33.63 23.23
CA ALA A 393 24.49 34.95 23.20
C ALA A 393 24.93 35.86 22.04
N SER A 394 25.91 35.48 21.21
CA SER A 394 26.36 36.33 20.08
C SER A 394 25.39 36.38 18.89
N ASN A 395 24.26 35.67 18.98
CA ASN A 395 23.32 35.43 17.88
C ASN A 395 22.00 36.20 18.03
N PHE A 396 21.98 37.27 18.85
CA PHE A 396 20.85 38.20 18.92
C PHE A 396 21.13 39.42 18.02
N SER A 397 20.54 39.49 16.83
CA SER A 397 20.31 40.77 16.15
C SER A 397 18.83 41.10 16.23
N LEU A 398 18.49 42.10 17.04
CA LEU A 398 17.20 42.78 16.94
C LEU A 398 17.22 43.72 15.72
N PRO A 399 16.06 44.04 15.13
CA PRO A 399 15.96 44.89 13.94
C PRO A 399 16.62 46.26 14.09
#